data_AF-A0A959QWC1-F1
#
_entry.id   AF-A0A959QWC1-F1
#
_cell.length_a   1.000
_cell.length_b   1.000
_cell.length_c   1.000
_cell.angle_alpha   90.00
_cell.angle_beta   90.00
_cell.angle_gamma   90.00
#
_symmetry.space_group_name_H-M   'P 1'
#
loop_
_entity.id
_entity.type
_entity.pdbx_description
1 polymer ?
#
loop_
_entity_poly.entity_id
_entity_poly.type
_entity_poly.pdbx_seq_one_letter_code
_entity_poly.pdbx_strand_id
1 'polypeptide(L)'
;MIFSLSAVAQQYIDTQLHVQMKPVDITAKHQWANDTIQYQYNQMKYYVKTILPYLDEAVVLFRELDNKINDPNASKKETKEFVKTKEQILKERFDSEIKALNETQGVLLIKLIARQTHVNIYGILKEFKNPMAAMKWQGWAKIHGFNLNRKYDPDDEPWLEQIMEDYGYPLPKSYKYKQIITSN
;
A
#
# COMPACT_ATOMS: atom_id res chain seq x y z
N MET A 1 8.50 5.37 -70.57
CA MET A 1 9.95 5.23 -70.80
C MET A 1 10.52 6.64 -70.92
N ILE A 2 11.54 7.12 -70.23
CA ILE A 2 12.63 6.54 -69.45
C ILE A 2 13.23 7.72 -68.64
N PHE A 3 13.46 7.50 -67.34
CA PHE A 3 14.53 8.01 -66.47
C PHE A 3 14.71 9.53 -66.23
N SER A 4 14.54 9.90 -64.95
CA SER A 4 15.39 10.92 -64.29
C SER A 4 16.00 10.29 -63.05
N LEU A 5 17.32 10.08 -63.10
CA LEU A 5 18.14 9.62 -61.99
C LEU A 5 18.76 10.82 -61.27
N SER A 6 18.66 10.79 -59.94
CA SER A 6 19.58 11.33 -58.92
C SER A 6 19.81 12.85 -58.82
N ALA A 7 19.32 13.42 -57.71
CA ALA A 7 20.15 14.23 -56.82
C ALA A 7 19.76 13.90 -55.37
N VAL A 8 20.64 13.16 -54.69
CA VAL A 8 20.59 12.93 -53.25
C VAL A 8 21.09 14.21 -52.58
N ALA A 9 20.30 14.79 -51.69
CA ALA A 9 20.78 15.81 -50.75
C ALA A 9 20.07 15.64 -49.40
N GLN A 10 20.77 14.93 -48.53
CA GLN A 10 20.82 15.08 -47.08
C GLN A 10 19.49 15.10 -46.29
N GLN A 11 19.09 13.94 -45.77
CA GLN A 11 18.33 13.90 -44.52
C GLN A 11 19.21 14.50 -43.41
N TYR A 12 18.77 15.60 -42.80
CA TYR A 12 19.33 16.06 -41.54
C TYR A 12 18.99 15.04 -40.45
N ILE A 13 19.99 14.25 -40.05
CA ILE A 13 19.92 13.37 -38.90
C ILE A 13 20.18 14.23 -37.67
N ASP A 14 19.18 14.98 -37.23
CA ASP A 14 19.25 15.63 -35.92
C ASP A 14 19.18 14.52 -34.87
N THR A 15 20.35 14.10 -34.42
CA THR A 15 20.50 13.16 -33.30
C THR A 15 20.06 13.91 -32.04
N GLN A 16 18.76 13.96 -31.77
CA GLN A 16 18.26 14.43 -30.49
C GLN A 16 18.71 13.43 -29.42
N LEU A 17 19.72 13.82 -28.65
CA LEU A 17 20.17 13.14 -27.46
C LEU A 17 19.02 13.15 -26.43
N HIS A 18 18.20 12.10 -26.42
CA HIS A 18 17.30 11.80 -25.32
C HIS A 18 18.13 11.27 -24.14
N VAL A 19 18.74 12.18 -23.38
CA VAL A 19 19.36 11.83 -22.09
C VAL A 19 18.23 11.63 -21.09
N GLN A 20 17.85 10.38 -20.82
CA GLN A 20 17.09 10.05 -19.62
C GLN A 20 17.99 10.29 -18.42
N MET A 21 17.88 11.48 -17.82
CA MET A 21 18.54 11.77 -16.55
C MET A 21 18.02 10.78 -15.52
N LYS A 22 18.92 10.12 -14.79
CA LYS A 22 18.53 9.39 -13.59
C LYS A 22 17.86 10.39 -12.64
N PRO A 23 16.70 10.06 -12.05
CA PRO A 23 16.09 10.94 -11.06
C PRO A 23 17.11 11.20 -9.96
N VAL A 24 17.37 12.47 -9.68
CA VAL A 24 18.19 12.89 -8.55
C VAL A 24 17.21 13.19 -7.43
N ASP A 25 17.23 12.36 -6.39
CA ASP A 25 16.42 12.60 -5.19
C ASP A 25 17.00 13.82 -4.48
N ILE A 26 16.35 14.98 -4.63
CA ILE A 26 16.62 16.14 -3.79
C ILE A 26 16.01 15.83 -2.42
N THR A 27 16.77 15.15 -1.55
CA THR A 27 16.37 15.00 -0.15
C THR A 27 16.52 16.34 0.56
N ALA A 28 15.53 17.22 0.40
CA ALA A 28 15.44 18.42 1.23
C ALA A 28 15.33 17.95 2.69
N LYS A 29 16.30 18.34 3.53
CA LYS A 29 16.23 18.04 4.97
C LYS A 29 14.95 18.66 5.51
N HIS A 30 14.04 17.82 6.02
CA HIS A 30 12.79 18.30 6.60
C HIS A 30 13.12 19.30 7.71
N GLN A 31 12.62 20.52 7.59
CA GLN A 31 12.74 21.55 8.62
C GLN A 31 11.64 21.28 9.64
N TRP A 32 11.97 20.54 10.71
CA TRP A 32 11.01 20.17 11.74
C TRP A 32 10.59 21.40 12.54
N ALA A 33 9.29 21.54 12.80
CA ALA A 33 8.78 22.65 13.62
C ALA A 33 9.21 22.52 15.09
N ASN A 34 9.37 21.29 15.60
CA ASN A 34 9.91 21.00 16.94
C ASN A 34 10.47 19.57 17.02
N ASP A 35 11.20 19.29 18.11
CA ASP A 35 11.82 17.98 18.39
C ASP A 35 10.78 16.86 18.57
N THR A 36 9.61 17.18 19.11
CA THR A 36 8.52 16.21 19.33
C THR A 36 7.98 15.65 18.01
N ILE A 37 7.75 16.51 17.02
CA ILE A 37 7.28 16.13 15.69
C ILE A 37 8.34 15.28 14.99
N GLN A 38 9.61 15.67 15.08
CA GLN A 38 10.72 14.88 14.54
C GLN A 38 10.78 13.49 15.18
N TYR A 39 10.62 13.40 16.50
CA TYR A 39 10.58 12.14 17.21
C TYR A 39 9.42 11.25 16.74
N GLN A 40 8.20 11.80 16.64
CA GLN A 40 7.02 11.07 16.15
C GLN A 40 7.23 10.52 14.73
N TYR A 41 7.75 11.34 13.83
CA TYR A 41 8.07 10.91 12.47
C TYR A 41 9.10 9.76 12.46
N ASN A 42 10.19 9.91 13.22
CA ASN A 42 11.23 8.88 13.32
C ASN A 42 10.70 7.58 13.93
N GLN A 43 9.82 7.65 14.93
CA GLN A 43 9.15 6.49 15.51
C GLN A 43 8.27 5.78 14.47
N MET A 44 7.47 6.52 13.69
CA MET A 44 6.69 5.94 12.61
C MET A 44 7.58 5.30 11.55
N LYS A 45 8.67 5.97 11.14
CA LYS A 45 9.65 5.43 10.18
C LYS A 45 10.28 4.14 10.66
N TYR A 46 10.58 4.04 11.96
CA TYR A 46 11.04 2.82 12.61
C TYR A 46 9.97 1.72 12.59
N TYR A 47 8.73 2.04 12.96
CA TYR A 47 7.63 1.06 12.92
C TYR A 47 7.35 0.54 11.52
N VAL A 48 7.34 1.42 10.50
CA VAL A 48 7.20 1.03 9.10
C VAL A 48 8.33 0.07 8.71
N LYS A 49 9.58 0.38 9.05
CA LYS A 49 10.71 -0.52 8.79
C LYS A 49 10.51 -1.92 9.39
N THR A 50 9.98 -2.00 10.60
CA THR A 50 9.72 -3.27 11.28
C THR A 50 8.66 -4.12 10.57
N ILE A 51 7.63 -3.49 10.00
CA ILE A 51 6.49 -4.20 9.39
C ILE A 51 6.65 -4.49 7.90
N LEU A 52 7.54 -3.78 7.20
CA LEU A 52 7.77 -3.94 5.76
C LEU A 52 8.03 -5.39 5.31
N PRO A 53 8.82 -6.22 6.03
CA PRO A 53 9.05 -7.62 5.64
C PRO A 53 7.78 -8.46 5.50
N TYR A 54 6.67 -8.05 6.13
CA TYR A 54 5.40 -8.77 6.11
C TYR A 54 4.40 -8.19 5.09
N LEU A 55 4.68 -7.00 4.56
CA LEU A 55 3.70 -6.23 3.80
C LEU A 55 3.28 -6.95 2.52
N ASP A 56 4.24 -7.39 1.72
CA ASP A 56 3.96 -7.96 0.39
C ASP A 56 3.14 -9.25 0.48
N GLU A 57 3.52 -10.15 1.39
CA GLU A 57 2.79 -11.41 1.60
C GLU A 57 1.38 -11.16 2.16
N ALA A 58 1.24 -10.21 3.09
CA ALA A 58 -0.07 -9.82 3.58
C ALA A 58 -0.94 -9.22 2.46
N VAL A 59 -0.38 -8.36 1.61
CA VAL A 59 -1.10 -7.78 0.47
C VAL A 59 -1.64 -8.84 -0.48
N VAL A 60 -0.84 -9.86 -0.80
CA VAL A 60 -1.28 -10.99 -1.64
C VAL A 60 -2.43 -11.74 -0.96
N LEU A 61 -2.24 -12.12 0.31
CA LEU A 61 -3.24 -12.87 1.06
C LEU A 61 -4.57 -12.12 1.20
N PHE A 62 -4.52 -10.81 1.46
CA PHE A 62 -5.71 -9.97 1.60
C PHE A 62 -6.43 -9.78 0.26
N ARG A 63 -5.72 -9.69 -0.87
CA ARG A 63 -6.35 -9.69 -2.20
C ARG A 63 -7.07 -11.01 -2.49
N GLU A 64 -6.44 -12.14 -2.18
CA GLU A 64 -7.06 -13.46 -2.36
C GLU A 64 -8.33 -13.61 -1.52
N LEU A 65 -8.29 -13.14 -0.27
CA LEU A 65 -9.45 -13.15 0.62
C LEU A 65 -10.57 -12.26 0.09
N ASP A 66 -10.27 -11.03 -0.31
CA ASP A 66 -11.26 -10.11 -0.87
C ASP A 66 -11.93 -10.73 -2.10
N ASN A 67 -11.13 -11.29 -3.02
CA ASN A 67 -11.64 -11.97 -4.22
C ASN A 67 -12.58 -13.13 -3.86
N LYS A 68 -12.23 -13.97 -2.87
CA LYS A 68 -13.06 -15.11 -2.48
C LYS A 68 -14.31 -14.72 -1.70
N ILE A 69 -14.23 -13.66 -0.88
CA ILE A 69 -15.36 -13.13 -0.12
C ILE A 69 -16.39 -12.47 -1.06
N ASN A 70 -15.90 -11.75 -2.08
CA ASN A 70 -16.74 -11.02 -3.03
C ASN A 70 -17.13 -11.85 -4.26
N ASP A 71 -16.74 -13.12 -4.35
CA ASP A 71 -17.10 -14.02 -5.45
C ASP A 71 -18.59 -14.42 -5.37
N PRO A 72 -19.44 -14.00 -6.34
CA PRO A 72 -20.87 -14.30 -6.33
C PRO A 72 -21.18 -15.79 -6.53
N ASN A 73 -20.22 -16.57 -7.05
CA ASN A 73 -20.39 -18.00 -7.30
C ASN A 73 -19.95 -18.86 -6.10
N ALA A 74 -19.24 -18.28 -5.13
CA ALA A 74 -18.75 -19.01 -3.98
C ALA A 74 -19.87 -19.26 -2.96
N SER A 75 -19.98 -20.51 -2.48
CA SER A 75 -20.88 -20.82 -1.38
C SER A 75 -20.35 -20.24 -0.07
N LYS A 76 -21.25 -19.80 0.83
CA LYS A 76 -20.90 -19.35 2.19
C LYS A 76 -20.02 -20.36 2.94
N LYS A 77 -20.25 -21.66 2.71
CA LYS A 77 -19.44 -22.72 3.32
C LYS A 77 -18.01 -22.71 2.78
N GLU A 78 -17.85 -22.62 1.46
CA GLU A 78 -16.56 -22.58 0.79
C GLU A 78 -15.76 -21.34 1.17
N THR A 79 -16.39 -20.16 1.20
CA THR A 79 -15.74 -18.91 1.62
C THR A 79 -15.22 -19.04 3.04
N LYS A 80 -16.03 -19.58 3.97
CA LYS A 80 -15.63 -19.79 5.36
C LYS A 80 -14.48 -20.79 5.51
N GLU A 81 -14.49 -21.86 4.73
CA GLU A 81 -13.41 -22.85 4.72
C GLU A 81 -12.11 -22.27 4.14
N PHE A 82 -12.21 -21.48 3.08
CA PHE A 82 -11.09 -20.76 2.50
C PHE A 82 -10.49 -19.76 3.48
N VAL A 83 -11.32 -18.92 4.12
CA VAL A 83 -10.89 -17.97 5.16
C VAL A 83 -10.17 -18.70 6.28
N LYS A 84 -10.73 -19.80 6.80
CA LYS A 84 -10.10 -20.60 7.85
C LYS A 84 -8.74 -21.15 7.43
N THR A 85 -8.63 -21.66 6.20
CA THR A 85 -7.36 -22.17 5.66
C THR A 85 -6.31 -21.07 5.55
N LYS A 86 -6.68 -19.89 5.04
CA LYS A 86 -5.76 -18.75 4.94
C LYS A 86 -5.37 -18.19 6.31
N GLU A 87 -6.32 -18.14 7.26
CA GLU A 87 -6.06 -17.76 8.65
C GLU A 87 -5.05 -18.72 9.31
N GLN A 88 -5.18 -20.03 9.09
CA GLN A 88 -4.24 -21.03 9.61
C GLN A 88 -2.85 -20.86 8.99
N ILE A 89 -2.76 -20.67 7.67
CA ILE A 89 -1.51 -20.41 6.97
C ILE A 89 -0.81 -19.15 7.50
N LEU A 90 -1.58 -18.08 7.71
CA LEU A 90 -1.05 -16.82 8.25
C LEU A 90 -0.55 -17.00 9.68
N LYS A 91 -1.28 -17.78 10.49
CA LYS A 91 -0.84 -18.14 11.83
C LYS A 91 0.45 -18.96 11.78
N GLU A 92 0.53 -20.02 10.99
CA GLU A 92 1.73 -20.86 10.95
C GLU A 92 2.97 -20.10 10.49
N ARG A 93 2.83 -19.18 9.52
CA ARG A 93 3.95 -18.42 8.98
C ARG A 93 4.33 -17.17 9.77
N PHE A 94 3.37 -16.55 10.47
CA PHE A 94 3.57 -15.21 11.02
C PHE A 94 3.08 -15.06 12.46
N ASP A 95 2.61 -16.11 13.14
CA ASP A 95 2.06 -15.97 14.50
C ASP A 95 3.09 -15.41 15.47
N SER A 96 4.35 -15.82 15.39
CA SER A 96 5.38 -15.33 16.33
C SER A 96 5.75 -13.86 16.08
N GLU A 97 5.84 -13.48 14.82
CA GLU A 97 6.23 -12.18 14.33
C GLU A 97 5.10 -11.16 14.51
N ILE A 98 3.86 -11.54 14.17
CA ILE A 98 2.67 -10.72 14.40
C ILE A 98 2.42 -10.55 15.90
N LYS A 99 2.69 -11.56 16.73
CA LYS A 99 2.62 -11.43 18.20
C LYS A 99 3.66 -10.49 18.77
N ALA A 100 4.84 -10.39 18.14
CA ALA A 100 5.88 -9.47 18.56
C ALA A 100 5.58 -8.00 18.22
N LEU A 101 4.65 -7.73 17.28
CA LEU A 101 4.24 -6.37 16.94
C LEU A 101 3.46 -5.72 18.09
N ASN A 102 3.86 -4.50 18.44
CA ASN A 102 3.04 -3.66 19.31
C ASN A 102 1.76 -3.19 18.59
N GLU A 103 0.84 -2.60 19.35
CA GLU A 103 -0.47 -2.16 18.84
C GLU A 103 -0.33 -1.18 17.66
N THR A 104 0.56 -0.18 17.77
CA THR A 104 0.79 0.82 16.72
C THR A 104 1.38 0.22 15.45
N GLN A 105 2.33 -0.71 15.58
CA GLN A 105 2.91 -1.43 14.44
C GLN A 105 1.85 -2.28 13.74
N GLY A 106 1.01 -2.99 14.50
CA GLY A 106 -0.12 -3.74 13.93
C GLY A 106 -1.10 -2.84 13.17
N VAL A 107 -1.39 -1.66 13.74
CA VAL A 107 -2.27 -0.66 13.12
C VAL A 107 -1.69 -0.14 11.80
N LEU A 108 -0.40 0.18 11.79
CA LEU A 108 0.30 0.62 10.58
C LEU A 108 0.35 -0.46 9.51
N LEU A 109 0.56 -1.73 9.87
CA LEU A 109 0.55 -2.84 8.91
C LEU A 109 -0.81 -2.95 8.22
N ILE A 110 -1.91 -2.87 8.97
CA ILE A 110 -3.27 -2.86 8.41
C ILE A 110 -3.47 -1.69 7.45
N LYS A 111 -3.02 -0.48 7.83
CA LYS A 111 -3.07 0.72 6.96
C LYS A 111 -2.33 0.49 5.65
N LEU A 112 -1.11 -0.05 5.71
CA LEU A 112 -0.30 -0.31 4.52
C LEU A 112 -0.92 -1.38 3.61
N ILE A 113 -1.52 -2.43 4.17
CA ILE A 113 -2.24 -3.42 3.37
C ILE A 113 -3.45 -2.75 2.68
N ALA A 114 -4.25 -1.97 3.41
CA ALA A 114 -5.37 -1.22 2.83
C ALA A 114 -4.90 -0.26 1.72
N ARG A 115 -3.77 0.43 1.93
CA ARG A 115 -3.10 1.28 0.94
C ARG A 115 -2.76 0.51 -0.34
N GLN A 116 -2.24 -0.70 -0.24
CA GLN A 116 -1.80 -1.46 -1.42
C GLN A 116 -2.95 -2.18 -2.16
N THR A 117 -4.06 -2.44 -1.47
CA THR A 117 -5.13 -3.31 -1.98
C THR A 117 -6.43 -2.57 -2.30
N HIS A 118 -6.66 -1.37 -1.72
CA HIS A 118 -7.93 -0.64 -1.79
C HIS A 118 -9.15 -1.39 -1.23
N VAL A 119 -8.94 -2.53 -0.59
CA VAL A 119 -10.01 -3.33 0.00
C VAL A 119 -10.39 -2.77 1.36
N ASN A 120 -11.62 -3.06 1.79
CA ASN A 120 -12.04 -2.79 3.14
C ASN A 120 -11.50 -3.89 4.07
N ILE A 121 -10.31 -3.65 4.64
CA ILE A 121 -9.64 -4.60 5.53
C ILE A 121 -10.50 -4.96 6.75
N TYR A 122 -11.34 -4.03 7.25
CA TYR A 122 -12.29 -4.31 8.33
C TYR A 122 -13.30 -5.39 7.96
N GLY A 123 -13.83 -5.35 6.73
CA GLY A 123 -14.75 -6.38 6.24
C GLY A 123 -14.11 -7.77 6.23
N ILE A 124 -12.87 -7.86 5.75
CA ILE A 124 -12.15 -9.14 5.62
C ILE A 124 -11.79 -9.73 6.98
N LEU A 125 -11.19 -8.92 7.85
CA LEU A 125 -10.73 -9.39 9.15
C LEU A 125 -11.88 -9.62 10.15
N LYS A 126 -13.11 -9.13 9.88
CA LYS A 126 -14.32 -9.52 10.63
C LYS A 126 -14.69 -10.99 10.39
N GLU A 127 -14.32 -11.55 9.24
CA GLU A 127 -14.52 -12.97 8.94
C GLU A 127 -13.55 -13.88 9.69
N PHE A 128 -12.45 -13.33 10.24
CA PHE A 128 -11.48 -14.09 11.01
C PHE A 128 -12.01 -14.33 12.42
N LYS A 129 -11.85 -15.57 12.90
CA LYS A 129 -12.42 -15.97 14.21
C LYS A 129 -11.48 -15.70 15.37
N ASN A 130 -10.22 -15.35 15.12
CA ASN A 130 -9.22 -15.23 16.16
C ASN A 130 -9.39 -13.97 17.05
N PRO A 131 -9.60 -14.12 18.36
CA PRO A 131 -9.72 -13.00 19.31
C PRO A 131 -8.45 -12.13 19.42
N MET A 132 -7.27 -12.61 19.01
CA MET A 132 -6.08 -11.75 18.95
C MET A 132 -6.19 -10.65 17.89
N ALA A 133 -6.94 -10.87 16.81
CA ALA A 133 -7.26 -9.80 15.87
C ALA A 133 -8.10 -8.72 16.57
N ALA A 134 -9.11 -9.12 17.37
CA ALA A 134 -10.04 -8.24 18.09
C ALA A 134 -9.37 -7.18 18.97
N MET A 135 -8.21 -7.47 19.58
CA MET A 135 -7.52 -6.53 20.45
C MET A 135 -6.79 -5.42 19.66
N LYS A 136 -6.12 -5.78 18.56
CA LYS A 136 -5.46 -4.80 17.66
C LYS A 136 -6.48 -3.88 16.98
N TRP A 137 -7.70 -4.39 16.78
CA TRP A 137 -8.81 -3.64 16.21
C TRP A 137 -9.36 -2.55 17.11
N GLN A 138 -9.25 -2.69 18.43
CA GLN A 138 -9.68 -1.63 19.35
C GLN A 138 -8.79 -0.39 19.21
N GLY A 139 -7.48 -0.55 19.04
CA GLY A 139 -6.55 0.55 18.76
C GLY A 139 -6.86 1.29 17.46
N TRP A 140 -7.12 0.53 16.39
CA TRP A 140 -7.51 1.09 15.10
C TRP A 140 -8.85 1.82 15.15
N ALA A 141 -9.85 1.24 15.83
CA ALA A 141 -11.17 1.86 16.01
C ALA A 141 -11.10 3.15 16.85
N LYS A 142 -10.19 3.23 17.83
CA LYS A 142 -9.94 4.46 18.62
C LYS A 142 -9.34 5.58 17.77
N ILE A 143 -8.42 5.25 16.86
CA ILE A 143 -7.78 6.24 15.98
C ILE A 143 -8.76 6.72 14.89
N HIS A 144 -9.59 5.82 14.35
CA HIS A 144 -10.53 6.10 13.26
C HIS A 144 -11.96 6.35 13.75
N GLY A 145 -12.10 7.10 14.84
CA GLY A 145 -13.30 7.27 15.66
C GLY A 145 -14.64 7.58 14.98
N PHE A 146 -14.77 7.72 13.66
CA PHE A 146 -16.05 7.66 12.95
C PHE A 146 -15.86 7.07 11.53
N ASN A 147 -16.66 6.05 11.18
CA ASN A 147 -16.69 5.25 9.94
C ASN A 147 -15.63 4.14 9.77
N LEU A 148 -15.88 3.00 10.42
CA LEU A 148 -15.16 1.70 10.26
C LEU A 148 -15.12 1.13 8.82
N ASN A 149 -15.84 1.76 7.88
CA ASN A 149 -15.90 1.35 6.46
C ASN A 149 -15.02 2.22 5.54
N ARG A 150 -14.24 3.16 6.08
CA ARG A 150 -13.46 4.08 5.26
C ARG A 150 -12.28 3.36 4.62
N LYS A 151 -12.14 3.51 3.30
CA LYS A 151 -10.94 3.09 2.56
C LYS A 151 -9.76 3.95 2.96
N TYR A 152 -8.55 3.41 2.81
CA TYR A 152 -7.32 4.17 3.01
C TYR A 152 -7.31 5.44 2.14
N ASP A 153 -6.91 6.56 2.74
CA ASP A 153 -6.85 7.87 2.11
C ASP A 153 -5.43 8.45 2.27
N PRO A 154 -4.65 8.60 1.19
CA PRO A 154 -3.28 9.07 1.28
C PRO A 154 -3.17 10.52 1.75
N ASP A 155 -4.20 11.33 1.52
CA ASP A 155 -4.20 12.76 1.87
C ASP A 155 -4.24 12.98 3.40
N ASP A 156 -4.81 12.02 4.14
CA ASP A 156 -4.87 12.02 5.60
C ASP A 156 -3.56 11.56 6.25
N GLU A 157 -2.64 10.96 5.48
CA GLU A 157 -1.47 10.26 5.99
C GLU A 157 -0.15 10.73 5.30
N PRO A 158 0.14 12.05 5.23
CA PRO A 158 1.23 12.59 4.41
C PRO A 158 2.61 12.09 4.85
N TRP A 159 2.83 11.93 6.16
CA TRP A 159 4.10 11.38 6.67
C TRP A 159 4.26 9.90 6.33
N LEU A 160 3.17 9.12 6.38
CA LEU A 160 3.22 7.70 6.02
C LEU A 160 3.51 7.54 4.54
N GLU A 161 2.90 8.35 3.68
CA GLU A 161 3.18 8.38 2.24
C GLU A 161 4.62 8.72 1.94
N GLN A 162 5.16 9.77 2.56
CA GLN A 162 6.57 10.14 2.40
C GLN A 162 7.51 9.00 2.84
N ILE A 163 7.23 8.38 3.99
CA ILE A 163 8.04 7.25 4.48
C ILE A 163 7.96 6.05 3.53
N MET A 164 6.78 5.76 2.99
CA MET A 164 6.63 4.65 2.03
C MET A 164 7.35 4.93 0.72
N GLU A 165 7.33 6.17 0.24
CA GLU A 165 8.10 6.60 -0.93
C GLU A 165 9.61 6.48 -0.69
N ASP A 166 10.12 6.93 0.46
CA ASP A 166 11.53 6.74 0.88
C ASP A 166 11.95 5.27 0.85
N TYR A 167 11.04 4.35 1.21
CA TYR A 167 11.31 2.90 1.21
C TYR A 167 11.09 2.24 -0.16
N GLY A 168 10.79 2.99 -1.22
CA GLY A 168 10.59 2.46 -2.57
C GLY A 168 9.19 1.90 -2.84
N TYR A 169 8.19 2.27 -2.03
CA TYR A 169 6.79 1.88 -2.18
C TYR A 169 5.93 3.09 -2.58
N PRO A 170 6.06 3.60 -3.82
CA PRO A 170 5.29 4.75 -4.28
C PRO A 170 3.79 4.46 -4.22
N LEU A 171 2.99 5.52 -4.09
CA LEU A 171 1.54 5.40 -4.05
C LEU A 171 1.00 4.68 -5.30
N PRO A 172 0.15 3.65 -5.14
CA PRO A 172 -0.45 2.95 -6.28
C PRO A 172 -1.16 3.90 -7.25
N LYS A 173 -1.03 3.66 -8.56
CA LYS A 173 -1.59 4.51 -9.64
C LYS A 173 -3.12 4.70 -9.52
N SER A 174 -3.80 3.72 -8.93
CA SER A 174 -5.23 3.72 -8.61
C SER A 174 -5.68 4.91 -7.77
N TYR A 175 -4.82 5.49 -6.94
CA TYR A 175 -5.15 6.72 -6.20
C TYR A 175 -5.11 7.98 -7.07
N LYS A 176 -4.21 8.06 -8.07
CA LYS A 176 -4.10 9.22 -8.96
C LYS A 176 -5.35 9.45 -9.81
N TYR A 177 -6.02 8.37 -10.23
CA TYR A 177 -7.25 8.48 -11.04
C TYR A 177 -8.42 9.08 -10.24
N LYS A 178 -8.52 8.78 -8.93
CA LYS A 178 -9.59 9.28 -8.05
C LYS A 178 -9.56 10.79 -7.86
N GLN A 179 -8.37 11.39 -7.82
CA GLN A 179 -8.18 12.84 -7.66
C GLN A 179 -8.68 13.63 -8.88
N ILE A 180 -8.57 13.06 -10.09
CA ILE A 180 -9.00 13.72 -11.34
C ILE A 180 -10.53 13.78 -11.45
N ILE A 181 -11.24 12.72 -11.02
CA ILE A 181 -12.72 12.64 -11.11
C ILE A 181 -13.43 13.42 -10.01
N THR A 182 -12.75 13.74 -8.90
CA THR A 182 -13.34 14.48 -7.78
C THR A 182 -13.11 16.01 -7.93
N SER A 183 -12.27 16.41 -8.88
CA SER A 183 -11.87 17.81 -9.15
C SER A 183 -12.60 18.44 -10.36
N ASN A 184 -13.55 17.72 -10.96
CA ASN A 184 -14.47 18.18 -12.01
C ASN A 184 -15.91 18.15 -11.47
#